data_AF-N6VSB7-F1
#
_entry.id   AF-N6VSB7-F1
#
_cell.length_a   1.000
_cell.length_b   1.000
_cell.length_c   1.000
_cell.angle_alpha   90.00
_cell.angle_beta   90.00
_cell.angle_gamma   90.00
#
_symmetry.space_group_name_H-M   'P 1'
#
loop_
_entity.id
_entity.type
_entity.pdbx_description
1 polymer ?
#
loop_
_entity_poly.entity_id
_entity_poly.type
_entity_poly.pdbx_seq_one_letter_code
_entity_poly.pdbx_strand_id
1 'polypeptide(L)' 'MVRIDLKELDKYVKEFKCKCGYTFRYVGSSIICPKCKTLWENVKK' A
#
# COMPACT_ATOMS: atom_id res chain seq x y z
N MET A 1 -9.60 17.12 -20.08
CA MET A 1 -10.12 16.53 -18.83
C MET A 1 -9.52 15.14 -18.69
N VAL A 2 -8.53 14.96 -17.82
CA VAL A 2 -7.88 13.65 -17.64
C VAL A 2 -8.84 12.77 -16.84
N ARG A 3 -9.44 11.77 -17.49
CA ARG A 3 -10.24 10.74 -16.81
C ARG A 3 -9.26 9.78 -16.16
N ILE A 4 -9.03 9.94 -14.86
CA ILE A 4 -8.32 8.93 -14.06
C ILE A 4 -9.30 7.76 -13.91
N ASP A 5 -9.10 6.74 -14.73
CA ASP A 5 -9.89 5.52 -14.72
C ASP A 5 -9.58 4.76 -13.41
N LEU A 6 -10.45 4.87 -12.42
CA LEU A 6 -10.29 4.24 -11.10
C LEU A 6 -10.10 2.71 -11.19
N LYS A 7 -10.50 2.08 -12.31
CA LYS A 7 -10.31 0.65 -12.57
C LYS A 7 -8.84 0.25 -12.72
N GLU A 8 -8.00 1.13 -13.23
CA GLU A 8 -6.56 0.86 -13.35
C GLU A 8 -5.90 0.93 -11.98
N LEU A 9 -6.36 1.82 -11.09
CA LEU A 9 -5.82 1.97 -9.73
C LEU A 9 -5.96 0.70 -8.90
N ASP A 10 -7.08 -0.01 -9.03
CA ASP A 10 -7.37 -1.23 -8.26
C ASP A 10 -6.34 -2.34 -8.54
N LYS A 11 -5.75 -2.37 -9.75
CA LYS A 11 -4.66 -3.30 -10.10
C LYS A 11 -3.37 -3.07 -9.29
N TYR A 12 -3.16 -1.85 -8.79
CA TYR A 12 -1.99 -1.47 -8.02
C TYR A 12 -2.23 -1.51 -6.51
N VAL A 13 -3.49 -1.64 -6.08
CA VAL A 13 -3.86 -1.77 -4.67
C VAL A 13 -3.44 -3.15 -4.20
N LYS A 14 -2.57 -3.18 -3.19
CA LYS A 14 -2.15 -4.41 -2.52
C LYS A 14 -2.63 -4.39 -1.07
N GLU A 15 -2.97 -5.54 -0.54
CA GLU A 15 -3.28 -5.69 0.87
C GLU A 15 -2.01 -6.09 1.63
N PHE A 16 -1.76 -5.46 2.77
CA PHE A 16 -0.64 -5.77 3.64
C PHE A 16 -1.14 -5.99 5.07
N LYS A 17 -0.73 -7.12 5.64
CA LYS A 17 -0.94 -7.42 7.06
C LYS A 17 0.32 -7.08 7.83
N CYS A 18 0.24 -6.06 8.68
CA CYS A 18 1.35 -5.70 9.54
C CYS A 18 1.52 -6.71 10.69
N LYS A 19 2.75 -6.81 11.22
CA LYS A 19 3.08 -7.62 12.39
C LYS A 19 2.26 -7.27 13.63
N CYS A 20 1.79 -6.03 13.77
CA CYS A 20 0.90 -5.62 14.85
C CYS A 20 -0.54 -6.19 14.73
N GLY A 21 -0.81 -7.00 13.69
CA GLY A 21 -2.11 -7.61 13.41
C GLY A 21 -3.04 -6.74 12.58
N TYR A 22 -2.67 -5.49 12.28
CA TYR A 22 -3.49 -4.59 11.47
C TYR A 22 -3.30 -4.83 9.97
N THR A 23 -4.41 -5.05 9.26
CA THR A 23 -4.43 -5.22 7.80
C THR A 23 -4.90 -3.93 7.14
N PHE A 24 -4.19 -3.49 6.11
CA PHE A 24 -4.54 -2.29 5.35
C PHE A 24 -4.16 -2.41 3.88
N ARG A 25 -4.83 -1.61 3.06
CA ARG A 25 -4.56 -1.49 1.63
C ARG A 25 -3.57 -0.36 1.37
N TYR A 26 -2.63 -0.59 0.46
CA TYR A 26 -1.64 0.41 0.07
C TYR A 26 -1.43 0.40 -1.45
N VAL A 27 -0.93 1.52 -1.95
CA VAL A 27 -0.52 1.71 -3.35
C VAL A 27 0.93 2.20 -3.35
N GLY A 28 1.77 1.69 -4.25
CA GLY A 28 3.18 2.07 -4.37
C GLY A 28 4.16 1.09 -3.71
N SER A 29 5.38 1.55 -3.44
CA SER A 29 6.51 0.72 -2.98
C SER A 29 6.83 0.84 -1.48
N SER A 30 6.41 1.95 -0.85
CA SER A 30 6.66 2.23 0.55
C SER A 30 5.38 2.02 1.36
N ILE A 31 5.48 1.20 2.40
CA ILE A 31 4.35 0.80 3.23
C ILE A 31 4.62 1.33 4.64
N ILE A 32 3.73 2.15 5.18
CA ILE A 32 3.78 2.57 6.58
C ILE A 32 2.55 2.01 7.28
N CYS A 33 2.78 1.23 8.33
CA CYS A 33 1.73 0.78 9.22
C CYS A 33 1.08 1.99 9.93
N PRO A 34 -0.21 2.30 9.74
CA PRO A 34 -0.83 3.47 10.37
C PRO A 34 -0.93 3.33 11.90
N LYS A 35 -0.98 2.09 12.41
CA LYS A 35 -1.12 1.81 13.85
C LYS A 35 0.21 1.84 14.59
N CYS A 36 1.24 1.27 13.97
CA CYS A 36 2.54 1.00 14.59
C CYS A 36 3.68 1.84 14.02
N LYS A 37 3.40 2.65 12.98
CA LYS A 37 4.34 3.51 12.26
C LYS A 37 5.59 2.80 11.74
N THR A 38 5.54 1.46 11.65
CA THR A 38 6.63 0.67 11.08
C THR A 38 6.67 0.89 9.57
N LEU A 39 7.82 1.37 9.10
CA LEU A 39 8.13 1.53 7.69
C LEU A 39 8.60 0.18 7.13
N TRP A 40 7.98 -0.24 6.03
CA TRP A 40 8.42 -1.35 5.19
C TRP A 40 8.69 -0.77 3.81
N GLU A 41 9.95 -0.48 3.54
CA GLU A 41 10.40 -0.21 2.18
C GLU A 41 10.67 -1.56 1.51
N ASN A 42 9.89 -1.88 0.47
CA ASN A 42 10.23 -2.98 -0.42
C ASN A 42 11.43 -2.49 -1.25
N VAL A 43 12.64 -2.64 -0.70
CA VAL A 43 13.88 -2.35 -1.41
C VAL A 43 13.97 -3.34 -2.56
N LYS A 44 13.53 -2.92 -3.75
CA LYS A 44 13.91 -3.58 -5.00
C LYS A 44 15.43 -3.44 -5.10
N LYS A 45 16.15 -4.49 -4.71
CA LYS A 45 17.56 -4.68 -5.01
C LYS A 45 17.69 -5.20 -6.44
#